data_AF-A0A091W0X9-F1
#
_entry.id   AF-A0A091W0X9-F1
#
_cell.length_a   1.000
_cell.length_b   1.000
_cell.length_c   1.000
_cell.angle_alpha   90.00
_cell.angle_beta   90.00
_cell.angle_gamma   90.00
#
_symmetry.space_group_name_H-M   'P 1'
#
loop_
_entity.id
_entity.type
_entity.pdbx_description
1 polymer ?
#
loop_
_entity_poly.entity_id
_entity_poly.type
_entity_poly.pdbx_seq_one_letter_code
_entity_poly.pdbx_strand_id
1 'polypeptide(L)' 'RGRFRLDIRKRFFTQRVVEHWNRLPQEVVTAPSLTIFKKHLDNTLRHMV' A
#
# COMPACT_ATOMS: atom_id res chain seq x y z
N ARG A 1 -15.95 -24.62 3.63
CA ARG A 1 -14.58 -24.60 4.22
C ARG A 1 -13.67 -23.61 3.47
N GLY A 2 -14.05 -22.33 3.39
CA GLY A 2 -13.33 -21.30 2.60
C GLY A 2 -13.29 -19.90 3.22
N ARG A 3 -14.24 -19.59 4.13
CA ARG A 3 -14.30 -18.31 4.85
C ARG A 3 -13.06 -18.05 5.73
N PHE A 4 -12.54 -19.10 6.39
CA PHE A 4 -11.33 -19.02 7.21
C PHE A 4 -10.09 -18.52 6.44
N ARG A 5 -9.89 -19.01 5.20
CA ARG A 5 -8.76 -18.55 4.36
C ARG A 5 -8.95 -17.11 3.88
N LEU A 6 -10.19 -16.71 3.61
CA LEU A 6 -10.53 -15.34 3.22
C LEU A 6 -10.31 -14.36 4.38
N ASP A 7 -10.76 -14.69 5.58
CA ASP A 7 -10.59 -13.84 6.76
C ASP A 7 -9.11 -13.66 7.13
N ILE A 8 -8.30 -14.71 7.01
CA ILE A 8 -6.84 -14.62 7.20
C ILE A 8 -6.21 -13.70 6.16
N ARG A 9 -6.53 -13.88 4.87
CA ARG A 9 -6.00 -13.02 3.80
C ARG A 9 -6.41 -11.56 3.99
N LYS A 10 -7.65 -11.31 4.39
CA LYS A 10 -8.16 -9.97 4.66
C LYS A 10 -7.39 -9.30 5.79
N ARG A 11 -7.25 -9.96 6.95
CA ARG A 11 -6.46 -9.43 8.09
C ARG A 11 -5.00 -9.18 7.72
N PHE A 12 -4.37 -10.16 7.08
CA PHE A 12 -2.96 -10.06 6.69
C PHE A 12 -2.69 -8.94 5.68
N PHE A 13 -3.58 -8.79 4.69
CA PHE A 13 -3.47 -7.73 3.70
C PHE A 13 -3.62 -6.35 4.35
N THR A 14 -4.60 -6.17 5.25
CA THR A 14 -4.77 -4.92 5.99
C THR A 14 -3.54 -4.60 6.83
N GLN A 15 -2.98 -5.57 7.57
CA GLN A 15 -1.78 -5.35 8.38
C GLN A 15 -0.58 -4.94 7.53
N ARG A 16 -0.33 -5.63 6.41
CA ARG A 16 0.77 -5.28 5.50
C ARG A 16 0.60 -3.89 4.92
N VAL A 17 -0.58 -3.54 4.44
CA VAL A 17 -0.83 -2.22 3.84
C VAL A 17 -0.66 -1.12 4.90
N VAL A 18 -1.20 -1.31 6.10
CA VAL A 18 -1.09 -0.33 7.20
C VAL A 18 0.36 -0.12 7.64
N GLU A 19 1.14 -1.21 7.76
CA GLU A 19 2.56 -1.13 8.13
C GLU A 19 3.39 -0.36 7.09
N HIS A 20 3.09 -0.54 5.81
CA HIS A 20 3.83 0.12 4.73
C HIS A 20 3.38 1.56 4.49
N TRP A 21 2.14 1.90 4.87
CA TRP A 21 1.60 3.25 4.70
C TRP A 21 2.44 4.31 5.41
N ASN A 22 2.91 4.02 6.63
CA ASN A 22 3.77 4.92 7.40
C ASN A 22 5.21 5.05 6.84
N ARG A 23 5.58 4.17 5.90
CA ARG A 23 6.90 4.18 5.22
C ARG A 23 6.86 4.92 3.89
N LEU A 24 5.67 5.29 3.41
CA LEU A 24 5.52 6.05 2.18
C LEU A 24 5.97 7.50 2.40
N PRO A 25 6.73 8.09 1.46
CA PRO A 25 7.05 9.51 1.48
C PRO A 25 5.78 10.37 1.49
N GLN A 26 5.86 11.52 2.16
CA GLN A 26 4.75 12.46 2.24
C GLN A 26 4.24 12.89 0.85
N GLU A 27 5.14 13.07 -0.11
CA GLU A 27 4.81 13.43 -1.50
C GLU A 27 3.90 12.41 -2.19
N VAL A 28 4.03 11.12 -1.85
CA VAL A 28 3.13 10.06 -2.33
C VAL A 28 1.76 10.25 -1.69
N VAL A 29 1.71 10.47 -0.37
CA VAL A 29 0.46 10.56 0.40
C VAL A 29 -0.33 11.84 0.08
N THR A 30 0.35 12.95 -0.22
CA THR A 30 -0.28 14.26 -0.48
C THR A 30 -0.54 14.54 -1.95
N ALA A 31 -0.46 13.53 -2.82
CA ALA A 31 -0.66 13.71 -4.25
C ALA A 31 -2.07 14.25 -4.58
N PRO A 32 -2.18 15.30 -5.41
CA PRO A 32 -3.47 15.97 -5.68
C PRO A 32 -4.37 15.21 -6.65
N SER A 33 -3.88 14.14 -7.27
CA SER A 33 -4.66 13.26 -8.15
C SER A 33 -4.15 11.82 -8.12
N LEU A 34 -5.02 10.88 -8.49
CA LEU A 34 -4.66 9.46 -8.58
C LEU A 34 -3.54 9.17 -9.58
N THR A 35 -3.46 9.92 -10.67
CA THR A 35 -2.40 9.75 -11.67
C THR A 35 -1.03 10.13 -11.10
N ILE A 36 -0.98 11.22 -10.34
CA ILE A 36 0.24 11.69 -9.67
C ILE A 36 0.60 10.73 -8.52
N PHE A 37 -0.38 10.29 -7.74
CA PHE A 37 -0.22 9.28 -6.70
C PHE A 37 0.42 8.00 -7.24
N LYS A 38 -0.09 7.44 -8.34
CA LYS A 38 0.45 6.22 -8.97
C LYS A 38 1.90 6.40 -9.42
N LYS A 39 2.22 7.53 -10.07
CA LYS A 39 3.61 7.83 -10.50
C LYS A 39 4.57 7.91 -9.32
N HIS A 40 4.19 8.59 -8.24
CA HIS A 40 5.04 8.70 -7.06
C HIS A 40 5.19 7.35 -6.36
N LEU A 41 4.10 6.60 -6.20
CA LEU A 41 4.13 5.27 -5.61
C LEU A 41 5.03 4.30 -6.39
N ASP A 42 4.92 4.26 -7.73
CA ASP A 42 5.75 3.39 -8.57
C ASP A 42 7.24 3.74 -8.45
N ASN A 43 7.58 5.03 -8.42
CA ASN A 43 8.95 5.47 -8.17
C ASN A 43 9.43 5.04 -6.78
N THR A 44 8.67 5.32 -5.73
CA THR A 44 9.04 4.95 -4.35
C THR A 44 9.25 3.44 -4.23
N LEU A 45 8.34 2.62 -4.76
CA LEU A 45 8.46 1.16 -4.67
C LEU A 45 9.64 0.61 -5.48
N ARG A 46 10.00 1.24 -6.60
CA ARG A 46 11.21 0.88 -7.37
C ARG A 46 12.51 1.10 -6.60
N HIS A 47 12.52 2.04 -5.66
CA HIS A 47 13.67 2.34 -4.79
C HIS A 47 13.66 1.57 -3.46
N MET A 48 12.58 0.85 -3.14
CA MET A 48 12.47 0.01 -1.94
C MET A 48 12.86 -1.47 -2.18
N VAL A 49 13.42 -1.78 -3.36
CA VAL A 49 13.97 -3.10 -3.75
C VAL A 49 15.50 -3.10 -3.63
#